data_AF-A0A2P4XH86-F1
#
_entry.id   AF-A0A2P4XH86-F1
#
_cell.length_a   1.000
_cell.length_b   1.000
_cell.length_c   1.000
_cell.angle_alpha   90.00
_cell.angle_beta   90.00
_cell.angle_gamma   90.00
#
_symmetry.space_group_name_H-M   'P 1'
#
loop_
_entity.id
_entity.type
_entity.pdbx_description
1 polymer ?
#
loop_
_entity_poly.entity_id
_entity_poly.type
_entity_poly.pdbx_seq_one_letter_code
_entity_poly.pdbx_strand_id
1 'polypeptide(L)'
;MEAELKQQEALMRSLREFVDALRDIKKTEDVGNINRDVVGAVRALCGSSQAKNGIQWHDEVWQRGLVPIFQRLCLCMTRLDQLEAQERKEVGPQTARQAEKPKAPAGLLSLRDYSVLQAAVELLFCWGAHPRVAAGVLMPIEKRRPTRTLEISKDVLMWGYREFTRVVVDAENKREETVCELLAITQAVLQLLSLPQFQPILLPKYVVELLALLVYGEMAMDTETPTPEQTEFIRLREMVLRVLPLRMSMSSLRAALGQSTPVISELAVGQRFKARCGYLLSRLLMEDGGIVATIELLLG
;
A
#
# COMPACT_ATOMS: atom_id res chain seq x y z
N MET A 1 6.82 19.11 -19.39
CA MET A 1 6.33 17.75 -19.71
C MET A 1 7.47 16.72 -19.83
N GLU A 2 8.45 16.92 -20.71
CA GLU A 2 9.53 15.95 -20.96
C GLU A 2 10.34 15.54 -19.70
N ALA A 3 10.67 16.50 -18.82
CA ALA A 3 11.40 16.21 -17.59
C ALA A 3 10.64 15.26 -16.65
N GLU A 4 9.33 15.48 -16.49
CA GLU A 4 8.46 14.63 -15.67
C GLU A 4 8.31 13.24 -16.29
N LEU A 5 8.17 13.12 -17.63
CA LEU A 5 8.16 11.83 -18.31
C LEU A 5 9.46 11.03 -18.06
N LYS A 6 10.62 11.67 -18.20
CA LYS A 6 11.92 11.03 -17.91
C LYS A 6 12.01 10.58 -16.44
N GLN A 7 11.47 11.37 -15.52
CA GLN A 7 11.43 11.02 -14.11
C GLN A 7 10.53 9.82 -13.85
N GLN A 8 9.33 9.78 -14.43
CA GLN A 8 8.42 8.65 -14.33
C GLN A 8 9.07 7.36 -14.87
N GLU A 9 9.68 7.43 -16.05
CA GLU A 9 10.37 6.29 -16.66
C GLU A 9 11.51 5.78 -15.78
N ALA A 10 12.29 6.68 -15.17
CA ALA A 10 13.38 6.30 -14.26
C ALA A 10 12.86 5.59 -13.00
N LEU A 11 11.79 6.12 -12.40
CA LEU A 11 11.15 5.52 -11.22
C LEU A 11 10.58 4.12 -11.55
N MET A 12 9.87 4.00 -12.66
CA MET A 12 9.31 2.73 -13.11
C MET A 12 10.39 1.71 -13.48
N ARG A 13 11.49 2.15 -14.10
CA ARG A 13 12.64 1.30 -14.39
C ARG A 13 13.25 0.74 -13.11
N SER A 14 13.46 1.59 -12.09
CA SER A 14 13.97 1.16 -10.78
C SER A 14 13.06 0.12 -10.12
N LEU A 15 11.73 0.34 -10.12
CA LEU A 15 10.78 -0.64 -9.62
C LEU A 15 10.81 -1.95 -10.41
N ARG A 16 10.95 -1.88 -11.73
CA ARG A 16 11.01 -3.06 -12.60
C ARG A 16 12.25 -3.89 -12.33
N GLU A 17 13.41 -3.27 -12.27
CA GLU A 17 14.68 -3.94 -11.95
C GLU A 17 14.61 -4.63 -10.58
N PHE A 18 14.05 -3.95 -9.58
CA PHE A 18 13.86 -4.51 -8.24
C PHE A 18 12.90 -5.70 -8.23
N VAL A 19 11.71 -5.56 -8.82
CA VAL A 19 10.71 -6.64 -8.85
C VAL A 19 11.18 -7.83 -9.69
N ASP A 20 11.84 -7.59 -10.82
CA ASP A 20 12.41 -8.65 -11.65
C ASP A 20 13.53 -9.39 -10.91
N ALA A 21 14.41 -8.67 -10.19
CA ALA A 21 15.44 -9.29 -9.37
C ALA A 21 14.85 -10.22 -8.29
N LEU A 22 13.78 -9.79 -7.61
CA LEU A 22 13.10 -10.60 -6.60
C LEU A 22 12.34 -11.80 -7.19
N ARG A 23 11.74 -11.64 -8.36
CA ARG A 23 11.08 -12.74 -9.08
C ARG A 23 12.09 -13.83 -9.46
N ASP A 24 13.29 -13.44 -9.85
CA ASP A 24 14.31 -14.36 -10.35
C ASP A 24 15.00 -15.16 -9.22
N ILE A 25 14.74 -14.81 -7.94
CA ILE A 25 15.14 -15.60 -6.78
C ILE A 25 14.33 -16.91 -6.76
N LYS A 26 14.92 -17.95 -7.34
CA LYS A 26 14.35 -19.30 -7.37
C LYS A 26 14.22 -19.86 -5.96
N LYS A 27 13.26 -20.78 -5.79
CA LYS A 27 13.15 -21.66 -4.62
C LYS A 27 14.43 -22.50 -4.51
N THR A 28 15.44 -21.96 -3.87
CA THR A 28 16.63 -22.68 -3.45
C THR A 28 16.46 -23.00 -1.98
N GLU A 29 16.87 -24.19 -1.54
CA GLU A 29 16.71 -24.63 -0.14
C GLU A 29 17.64 -23.87 0.82
N ASP A 30 18.57 -23.07 0.29
CA ASP A 30 19.53 -22.30 1.08
C ASP A 30 18.99 -20.89 1.40
N VAL A 31 18.46 -20.74 2.62
CA VAL A 31 17.99 -19.48 3.22
C VAL A 31 19.07 -18.38 3.21
N GLY A 32 20.36 -18.75 3.29
CA GLY A 32 21.47 -17.81 3.24
C GLY A 32 21.62 -17.13 1.88
N ASN A 33 21.39 -17.87 0.80
CA ASN A 33 21.41 -17.32 -0.56
C ASN A 33 20.23 -16.39 -0.81
N ILE A 34 19.02 -16.76 -0.37
CA ILE A 34 17.83 -15.90 -0.48
C ILE A 34 18.08 -14.56 0.21
N ASN A 35 18.60 -14.57 1.44
CA ASN A 35 18.88 -13.32 2.15
C ASN A 35 19.89 -12.44 1.40
N ARG A 36 20.99 -13.02 0.92
CA ARG A 36 22.00 -12.27 0.15
C ARG A 36 21.40 -11.63 -1.10
N ASP A 37 20.60 -12.39 -1.85
CA ASP A 37 20.05 -11.96 -3.13
C ASP A 37 18.94 -10.90 -2.94
N VAL A 38 18.07 -11.07 -1.93
CA VAL A 38 17.07 -10.06 -1.54
C VAL A 38 17.77 -8.76 -1.11
N VAL A 39 18.76 -8.85 -0.23
CA VAL A 39 19.52 -7.66 0.21
C VAL A 39 20.24 -6.99 -0.97
N GLY A 40 20.73 -7.77 -1.94
CA GLY A 40 21.29 -7.25 -3.18
C GLY A 40 20.29 -6.41 -3.96
N ALA A 41 19.06 -6.91 -4.14
CA ALA A 41 17.98 -6.18 -4.79
C ALA A 41 17.57 -4.91 -4.03
N VAL A 42 17.47 -4.98 -2.70
CA VAL A 42 17.16 -3.82 -1.85
C VAL A 42 18.24 -2.73 -1.96
N ARG A 43 19.53 -3.11 -1.95
CA ARG A 43 20.63 -2.15 -2.13
C ARG A 43 20.53 -1.39 -3.45
N ALA A 44 20.23 -2.12 -4.53
CA ALA A 44 20.05 -1.53 -5.85
C ALA A 44 18.87 -0.53 -5.87
N LEU A 45 17.73 -0.92 -5.27
CA LEU A 45 16.56 -0.05 -5.14
C LEU A 45 16.87 1.24 -4.35
N CYS A 46 17.58 1.11 -3.22
CA CYS A 46 17.89 2.23 -2.34
C CYS A 46 19.08 3.08 -2.82
N GLY A 47 19.77 2.70 -3.90
CA GLY A 47 20.97 3.40 -4.39
C GLY A 47 22.13 3.41 -3.39
N SER A 48 22.19 2.43 -2.47
CA SER A 48 23.20 2.40 -1.41
C SER A 48 24.46 1.67 -1.85
N SER A 49 25.59 2.38 -1.92
CA SER A 49 26.88 1.85 -2.38
C SER A 49 27.75 1.23 -1.29
N GLN A 50 27.40 1.37 0.00
CA GLN A 50 28.26 0.94 1.11
C GLN A 50 27.68 -0.23 1.90
N ALA A 51 28.56 -1.20 2.16
CA ALA A 51 28.41 -2.18 3.23
C ALA A 51 28.57 -1.48 4.58
N LYS A 52 27.55 -0.73 5.03
CA LYS A 52 27.51 -0.27 6.42
C LYS A 52 27.07 -1.45 7.27
N ASN A 53 27.94 -1.88 8.18
CA ASN A 53 27.62 -2.90 9.17
C ASN A 53 26.46 -2.39 10.06
N GLY A 54 25.50 -3.26 10.37
CA GLY A 54 24.38 -2.94 11.25
C GLY A 54 23.13 -2.32 10.59
N ILE A 55 23.08 -2.20 9.25
CA ILE A 55 21.85 -1.79 8.55
C ILE A 55 20.77 -2.87 8.67
N GLN A 56 19.59 -2.46 9.13
CA GLN A 56 18.36 -3.26 9.05
C GLN A 56 17.74 -3.12 7.66
N TRP A 57 18.18 -3.98 6.73
CA TRP A 57 17.76 -3.89 5.31
C TRP A 57 16.24 -4.04 5.11
N HIS A 58 15.55 -4.69 6.05
CA HIS A 58 14.09 -4.82 6.03
C HIS A 58 13.37 -3.49 6.32
N ASP A 59 14.03 -2.52 6.96
CA ASP A 59 13.50 -1.17 7.13
C ASP A 59 13.90 -0.26 5.96
N GLU A 60 15.15 -0.35 5.50
CA GLU A 60 15.64 0.44 4.38
C GLU A 60 14.81 0.25 3.10
N VAL A 61 14.34 -0.97 2.83
CA VAL A 61 13.56 -1.27 1.62
C VAL A 61 12.31 -0.41 1.50
N TRP A 62 11.61 -0.15 2.61
CA TRP A 62 10.43 0.69 2.59
C TRP A 62 10.80 2.15 2.84
N GLN A 63 11.67 2.46 3.81
CA GLN A 63 12.03 3.82 4.22
C GLN A 63 12.74 4.60 3.12
N ARG A 64 13.71 3.97 2.45
CA ARG A 64 14.53 4.60 1.41
C ARG A 64 14.23 4.11 0.00
N GLY A 65 13.54 2.97 -0.13
CA GLY A 65 13.13 2.41 -1.41
C GLY A 65 11.69 2.74 -1.78
N LEU A 66 10.78 1.84 -1.42
CA LEU A 66 9.40 1.82 -1.94
C LEU A 66 8.59 3.07 -1.61
N VAL A 67 8.58 3.55 -0.36
CA VAL A 67 7.78 4.71 0.03
C VAL A 67 8.23 5.99 -0.71
N PRO A 68 9.52 6.36 -0.73
CA PRO A 68 9.98 7.51 -1.51
C PRO A 68 9.69 7.38 -3.01
N ILE A 69 9.84 6.18 -3.59
CA ILE A 69 9.54 5.97 -5.01
C ILE A 69 8.06 6.18 -5.28
N PHE A 70 7.16 5.65 -4.45
CA PHE A 70 5.72 5.84 -4.60
C PHE A 70 5.33 7.31 -4.47
N GLN A 71 5.82 8.01 -3.45
CA GLN A 71 5.57 9.44 -3.27
C GLN A 71 6.05 10.27 -4.47
N ARG A 72 7.26 9.99 -4.96
CA ARG A 72 7.82 10.68 -6.14
C ARG A 72 7.04 10.35 -7.41
N LEU A 73 6.58 9.12 -7.56
CA LEU A 73 5.73 8.72 -8.68
C LEU A 73 4.39 9.44 -8.61
N CYS A 74 3.73 9.50 -7.46
CA CYS A 74 2.49 10.26 -7.27
C CYS A 74 2.62 11.73 -7.66
N LEU A 75 3.68 12.38 -7.17
CA LEU A 75 3.97 13.77 -7.50
C LEU A 75 4.19 13.97 -9.01
N CYS A 76 4.99 13.10 -9.62
CA CYS A 76 5.27 13.12 -11.04
C CYS A 76 4.00 12.96 -11.89
N MET A 77 3.16 11.98 -11.55
CA MET A 77 1.91 11.71 -12.27
C MET A 77 0.93 12.88 -12.13
N THR A 78 0.81 13.44 -10.93
CA THR A 78 -0.07 14.60 -10.69
C THR A 78 0.38 15.82 -11.48
N ARG A 79 1.70 16.05 -11.58
CA ARG A 79 2.26 17.13 -12.39
C ARG A 79 2.04 16.91 -13.89
N LEU A 80 2.16 15.67 -14.36
CA LEU A 80 1.85 15.34 -15.75
C LEU A 80 0.38 15.64 -16.07
N ASP A 81 -0.55 15.23 -15.21
CA ASP A 81 -1.98 15.51 -15.36
C ASP A 81 -2.26 17.03 -15.37
N GLN A 82 -1.59 17.81 -14.50
CA GLN A 82 -1.71 19.27 -14.47
C GLN A 82 -1.18 19.94 -15.74
N LEU A 83 -0.01 19.50 -16.24
CA LEU A 83 0.58 20.01 -17.46
C LEU A 83 -0.29 19.69 -18.68
N GLU A 84 -0.85 18.48 -18.77
CA GLU A 84 -1.82 18.14 -19.81
C GLU A 84 -3.07 19.02 -19.75
N ALA A 85 -3.61 19.25 -18.54
CA ALA A 85 -4.78 20.09 -18.36
C ALA A 85 -4.51 21.55 -18.75
N GLN A 86 -3.28 22.05 -18.55
CA GLN A 86 -2.85 23.38 -19.00
C GLN A 86 -2.75 23.45 -20.52
N GLU A 87 -2.07 22.49 -21.16
CA GLU A 87 -1.98 22.44 -22.63
C GLU A 87 -3.37 22.38 -23.29
N ARG A 88 -4.30 21.61 -22.73
CA ARG A 88 -5.69 21.53 -23.24
C ARG A 88 -6.44 22.86 -23.12
N LYS A 89 -6.16 23.66 -22.09
CA LYS A 89 -6.77 24.99 -21.91
C LYS A 89 -6.20 26.02 -22.89
N GLU A 90 -4.91 25.93 -23.19
CA GLU A 90 -4.22 26.85 -24.11
C GLU A 90 -4.54 26.57 -25.59
N VAL A 91 -4.68 25.29 -25.98
CA VAL A 91 -4.92 24.88 -27.37
C VAL A 91 -6.40 25.02 -27.79
N GLY A 92 -7.32 25.27 -26.86
CA GLY A 92 -8.75 25.39 -27.11
C GLY A 92 -9.45 24.05 -27.42
N PRO A 93 -10.76 24.05 -27.71
CA PRO A 93 -11.50 22.82 -28.02
C PRO A 93 -10.89 22.11 -29.23
N GLN A 94 -10.63 20.80 -29.10
CA GLN A 94 -10.08 20.00 -30.19
C GLN A 94 -10.98 20.11 -31.43
N THR A 95 -10.38 20.43 -32.58
CA THR A 95 -11.10 20.41 -33.87
C THR A 95 -11.55 18.98 -34.19
N ALA A 96 -12.64 18.81 -34.93
CA ALA A 96 -13.24 17.50 -35.25
C ALA A 96 -12.24 16.46 -35.84
N ARG A 97 -11.15 16.93 -36.48
CA ARG A 97 -10.07 16.07 -37.00
C ARG A 97 -9.10 15.54 -35.93
N GLN A 98 -8.91 16.24 -34.81
CA GLN A 98 -8.09 15.76 -33.68
C GLN A 98 -8.82 14.70 -32.85
N ALA A 99 -10.15 14.64 -32.94
CA ALA A 99 -10.96 13.60 -32.31
C ALA A 99 -10.81 12.22 -32.99
N GLU A 100 -10.38 12.16 -34.26
CA GLU A 100 -10.21 10.88 -35.00
C GLU A 100 -8.99 10.06 -34.53
N LYS A 101 -8.00 10.68 -33.88
CA LYS A 101 -6.86 9.99 -33.26
C LYS A 101 -6.64 10.52 -31.85
N PRO A 102 -7.25 9.91 -30.82
CA PRO A 102 -7.01 10.32 -29.44
C PRO A 102 -5.52 10.17 -29.11
N LYS A 103 -4.91 11.28 -28.69
CA LYS A 103 -3.54 11.29 -28.17
C LYS A 103 -3.55 10.52 -26.84
N ALA A 104 -2.61 9.59 -26.67
CA ALA A 104 -2.45 8.89 -25.41
C ALA A 104 -2.14 9.90 -24.29
N PRO A 105 -2.72 9.70 -23.08
CA PRO A 105 -2.37 10.53 -21.92
C PRO A 105 -0.87 10.49 -21.63
N ALA A 106 -0.31 11.63 -21.28
CA ALA A 106 1.06 11.76 -20.82
C ALA A 106 1.26 10.90 -19.57
N GLY A 107 2.30 10.09 -19.61
CA GLY A 107 2.60 9.16 -18.54
C GLY A 107 1.71 7.91 -18.51
N LEU A 108 1.03 7.58 -19.61
CA LEU A 108 0.37 6.30 -19.74
C LEU A 108 1.36 5.14 -19.50
N LEU A 109 1.07 4.33 -18.50
CA LEU A 109 1.85 3.15 -18.14
C LEU A 109 1.50 1.94 -19.00
N SER A 110 2.48 1.09 -19.27
CA SER A 110 2.25 -0.21 -19.93
C SER A 110 1.57 -1.21 -19.00
N LEU A 111 0.94 -2.25 -19.54
CA LEU A 111 0.36 -3.34 -18.72
C LEU A 111 1.40 -4.01 -17.80
N ARG A 112 2.66 -4.08 -18.25
CA ARG A 112 3.77 -4.58 -17.42
C ARG A 112 4.04 -3.66 -16.24
N ASP A 113 3.98 -2.34 -16.44
CA ASP A 113 4.19 -1.36 -15.36
C ASP A 113 3.12 -1.48 -14.28
N TYR A 114 1.86 -1.71 -14.64
CA TYR A 114 0.80 -2.02 -13.67
C TYR A 114 1.09 -3.29 -12.87
N SER A 115 1.58 -4.35 -13.53
CA SER A 115 1.95 -5.59 -12.83
C SER A 115 3.12 -5.36 -11.86
N VAL A 116 4.13 -4.58 -12.28
CA VAL A 116 5.28 -4.22 -11.44
C VAL A 116 4.83 -3.39 -10.24
N LEU A 117 3.99 -2.36 -10.44
CA LEU A 117 3.43 -1.56 -9.35
C LEU A 117 2.62 -2.41 -8.38
N GLN A 118 1.78 -3.31 -8.90
CA GLN A 118 1.02 -4.23 -8.07
C GLN A 118 1.94 -5.12 -7.22
N ALA A 119 3.00 -5.67 -7.79
CA ALA A 119 4.00 -6.44 -7.06
C ALA A 119 4.73 -5.60 -6.00
N ALA A 120 5.10 -4.36 -6.32
CA ALA A 120 5.76 -3.44 -5.40
C ALA A 120 4.85 -3.05 -4.21
N VAL A 121 3.57 -2.81 -4.46
CA VAL A 121 2.57 -2.54 -3.40
C VAL A 121 2.44 -3.75 -2.48
N GLU A 122 2.43 -4.96 -3.02
CA GLU A 122 2.37 -6.20 -2.22
C GLU A 122 3.61 -6.39 -1.37
N LEU A 123 4.80 -6.11 -1.92
CA LEU A 123 6.04 -6.13 -1.17
C LEU A 123 6.00 -5.11 -0.03
N LEU A 124 5.47 -3.90 -0.27
CA LEU A 124 5.31 -2.90 0.78
C LEU A 124 4.34 -3.35 1.88
N PHE A 125 3.25 -4.03 1.53
CA PHE A 125 2.38 -4.65 2.53
C PHE A 125 3.09 -5.78 3.29
N CYS A 126 3.79 -6.69 2.59
CA CYS A 126 4.40 -7.87 3.21
C CYS A 126 5.61 -7.52 4.09
N TRP A 127 6.45 -6.59 3.65
CA TRP A 127 7.72 -6.25 4.31
C TRP A 127 7.62 -4.98 5.16
N GLY A 128 6.80 -4.01 4.75
CA GLY A 128 6.60 -2.77 5.50
C GLY A 128 5.48 -2.90 6.52
N ALA A 129 4.25 -3.10 6.06
CA ALA A 129 3.06 -2.99 6.93
C ALA A 129 2.83 -4.22 7.82
N HIS A 130 2.91 -5.43 7.26
CA HIS A 130 2.57 -6.67 7.97
C HIS A 130 3.37 -6.91 9.26
N PRO A 131 4.68 -6.63 9.34
CA PRO A 131 5.42 -6.79 10.58
C PRO A 131 5.03 -5.79 11.69
N ARG A 132 4.35 -4.70 11.31
CA ARG A 132 4.03 -3.55 12.17
C ARG A 132 2.60 -3.55 12.71
N VAL A 133 1.78 -4.49 12.26
CA VAL A 133 0.38 -4.63 12.70
C VAL A 133 0.21 -5.86 13.58
N ALA A 134 -0.82 -5.81 14.42
CA ALA A 134 -1.27 -6.98 15.15
C ALA A 134 -1.68 -8.13 14.20
N ALA A 135 -1.46 -9.37 14.65
CA ALA A 135 -1.83 -10.57 13.93
C ALA A 135 -3.32 -10.57 13.58
N GLY A 136 -3.62 -10.90 12.32
CA GLY A 136 -5.00 -10.97 11.81
C GLY A 136 -5.61 -9.64 11.40
N VAL A 137 -4.91 -8.50 11.54
CA VAL A 137 -5.38 -7.21 11.00
C VAL A 137 -5.32 -7.18 9.47
N LEU A 138 -4.23 -7.69 8.90
CA LEU A 138 -4.02 -7.77 7.45
C LEU A 138 -4.12 -9.21 6.95
N MET A 139 -4.31 -9.38 5.64
CA MET A 139 -4.29 -10.71 5.02
C MET A 139 -2.94 -11.40 5.28
N PRO A 140 -2.95 -12.66 5.78
CA PRO A 140 -1.74 -13.44 5.99
C PRO A 140 -0.93 -13.58 4.70
N ILE A 141 0.39 -13.43 4.80
CA ILE A 141 1.30 -13.47 3.65
C ILE A 141 1.16 -14.77 2.86
N GLU A 142 0.87 -15.90 3.53
CA GLU A 142 0.70 -17.21 2.91
C GLU A 142 -0.51 -17.28 1.97
N LYS A 143 -1.52 -16.45 2.23
CA LYS A 143 -2.76 -16.33 1.44
C LYS A 143 -2.65 -15.29 0.33
N ARG A 144 -1.62 -14.43 0.36
CA ARG A 144 -1.40 -13.40 -0.65
C ARG A 144 -0.97 -14.02 -1.97
N ARG A 145 -1.43 -13.38 -3.06
CA ARG A 145 -1.02 -13.67 -4.43
C ARG A 145 -0.65 -12.33 -5.08
N PRO A 146 0.63 -11.90 -4.96
CA PRO A 146 1.04 -10.56 -5.32
C PRO A 146 0.60 -10.15 -6.72
N THR A 147 0.87 -11.01 -7.70
CA THR A 147 0.31 -10.92 -9.06
C THR A 147 0.27 -12.31 -9.69
N ARG A 148 -0.55 -12.52 -10.72
CA ARG A 148 -0.50 -13.74 -11.54
C ARG A 148 0.60 -13.68 -12.61
N THR A 149 1.13 -12.50 -12.90
CA THR A 149 2.07 -12.23 -14.01
C THR A 149 3.53 -12.18 -13.56
N LEU A 150 3.77 -11.79 -12.31
CA LEU A 150 5.07 -11.70 -11.64
C LEU A 150 4.98 -12.53 -10.35
N GLU A 151 5.29 -13.82 -10.48
CA GLU A 151 5.23 -14.81 -9.41
C GLU A 151 6.46 -14.71 -8.49
N ILE A 152 6.40 -13.82 -7.50
CA ILE A 152 7.40 -13.76 -6.43
C ILE A 152 7.18 -14.92 -5.46
N SER A 153 8.25 -15.63 -5.10
CA SER A 153 8.18 -16.80 -4.23
C SER A 153 7.72 -16.42 -2.81
N LYS A 154 7.01 -17.34 -2.13
CA LYS A 154 6.53 -17.08 -0.76
C LYS A 154 7.68 -16.84 0.22
N ASP A 155 8.82 -17.50 0.06
CA ASP A 155 9.98 -17.28 0.93
C ASP A 155 10.55 -15.86 0.82
N VAL A 156 10.53 -15.29 -0.39
CA VAL A 156 10.88 -13.88 -0.60
C VAL A 156 9.83 -12.97 0.05
N LEU A 157 8.53 -13.23 -0.13
CA LEU A 157 7.49 -12.43 0.52
C LEU A 157 7.58 -12.47 2.06
N MET A 158 7.96 -13.61 2.63
CA MET A 158 8.13 -13.78 4.07
C MET A 158 9.43 -13.18 4.62
N TRP A 159 10.39 -12.80 3.76
CA TRP A 159 11.71 -12.33 4.18
C TRP A 159 11.63 -11.13 5.13
N GLY A 160 10.91 -10.07 4.77
CA GLY A 160 10.82 -8.86 5.61
C GLY A 160 10.22 -9.12 6.99
N TYR A 161 9.19 -9.98 7.06
CA TYR A 161 8.60 -10.42 8.33
C TYR A 161 9.60 -11.21 9.19
N ARG A 162 10.31 -12.19 8.61
CA ARG A 162 11.30 -13.01 9.33
C ARG A 162 12.44 -12.15 9.88
N GLU A 163 12.95 -11.20 9.09
CA GLU A 163 14.03 -10.31 9.53
C GLU A 163 13.58 -9.32 10.61
N PHE A 164 12.37 -8.77 10.50
CA PHE A 164 11.82 -7.90 11.53
C PHE A 164 11.72 -8.63 12.88
N THR A 165 11.11 -9.83 12.91
CA THR A 165 10.92 -10.61 14.15
C THR A 165 12.25 -10.99 14.83
N ARG A 166 13.34 -11.17 14.08
CA ARG A 166 14.66 -11.49 14.66
C ARG A 166 15.28 -10.36 15.49
N VAL A 167 14.86 -9.12 15.26
CA VAL A 167 15.51 -7.92 15.85
C VAL A 167 14.67 -7.31 17.00
N VAL A 168 13.45 -7.81 17.27
CA VAL A 168 12.59 -7.24 18.31
C VAL A 168 13.00 -7.74 19.71
N VAL A 169 13.69 -6.87 20.46
CA VAL A 169 14.12 -7.10 21.86
C VAL A 169 13.43 -6.15 22.86
N ASP A 170 12.72 -5.11 22.43
CA ASP A 170 12.08 -4.15 23.34
C ASP A 170 10.71 -3.67 22.81
N ALA A 171 9.66 -3.72 23.63
CA ALA A 171 8.26 -3.73 23.16
C ALA A 171 7.52 -2.38 23.26
N GLU A 172 7.87 -1.51 24.21
CA GLU A 172 7.10 -0.28 24.47
C GLU A 172 7.53 0.92 23.62
N ASN A 173 8.82 1.28 23.60
CA ASN A 173 9.35 2.37 22.76
C ASN A 173 9.14 2.12 21.26
N LYS A 174 9.11 0.85 20.84
CA LYS A 174 8.85 0.49 19.44
C LYS A 174 7.43 0.77 18.99
N ARG A 175 6.44 0.88 19.89
CA ARG A 175 5.04 0.95 19.48
C ARG A 175 4.69 2.29 18.84
N GLU A 176 5.19 3.39 19.39
CA GLU A 176 5.00 4.73 18.83
C GLU A 176 5.73 4.86 17.48
N GLU A 177 7.00 4.44 17.42
CA GLU A 177 7.77 4.37 16.17
C GLU A 177 7.04 3.55 15.10
N THR A 178 6.52 2.38 15.47
CA THR A 178 5.78 1.49 14.57
C THR A 178 4.53 2.18 13.99
N VAL A 179 3.82 3.00 14.77
CA VAL A 179 2.63 3.74 14.31
C VAL A 179 3.03 4.86 13.35
N CYS A 180 4.11 5.59 13.63
CA CYS A 180 4.68 6.60 12.71
C CYS A 180 5.07 5.96 11.37
N GLU A 181 5.75 4.81 11.40
CA GLU A 181 6.16 4.06 10.21
C GLU A 181 4.95 3.56 9.42
N LEU A 182 3.93 3.01 10.10
CA LEU A 182 2.68 2.61 9.47
C LEU A 182 1.96 3.78 8.80
N LEU A 183 2.00 4.97 9.41
CA LEU A 183 1.37 6.16 8.84
C LEU A 183 2.05 6.55 7.52
N ALA A 184 3.38 6.58 7.49
CA ALA A 184 4.14 6.88 6.29
C ALA A 184 3.85 5.88 5.15
N ILE A 185 3.80 4.58 5.47
CA ILE A 185 3.45 3.52 4.52
C ILE A 185 2.02 3.70 4.00
N THR A 186 1.07 3.92 4.92
CA THR A 186 -0.36 4.06 4.58
C THR A 186 -0.60 5.27 3.69
N GLN A 187 0.02 6.41 4.00
CA GLN A 187 -0.08 7.62 3.19
C GLN A 187 0.48 7.40 1.78
N ALA A 188 1.64 6.76 1.64
CA ALA A 188 2.24 6.50 0.33
C ALA A 188 1.38 5.59 -0.53
N VAL A 189 0.85 4.50 0.04
CA VAL A 189 -0.05 3.58 -0.69
C VAL A 189 -1.37 4.27 -1.03
N LEU A 190 -1.95 5.01 -0.10
CA LEU A 190 -3.21 5.72 -0.34
C LEU A 190 -3.05 6.77 -1.45
N GLN A 191 -2.02 7.61 -1.39
CA GLN A 191 -1.73 8.61 -2.42
C GLN A 191 -1.54 7.97 -3.80
N LEU A 192 -0.86 6.83 -3.88
CA LEU A 192 -0.66 6.10 -5.11
C LEU A 192 -1.98 5.54 -5.65
N LEU A 193 -2.70 4.78 -4.84
CA LEU A 193 -3.90 4.07 -5.27
C LEU A 193 -5.10 5.00 -5.51
N SER A 194 -5.08 6.22 -4.95
CA SER A 194 -6.06 7.26 -5.22
C SER A 194 -5.81 8.05 -6.51
N LEU A 195 -4.69 7.81 -7.22
CA LEU A 195 -4.50 8.44 -8.54
C LEU A 195 -5.56 7.93 -9.52
N PRO A 196 -6.15 8.80 -10.37
CA PRO A 196 -7.22 8.41 -11.31
C PRO A 196 -6.85 7.25 -12.23
N GLN A 197 -5.56 7.11 -12.53
CA GLN A 197 -5.03 6.07 -13.43
C GLN A 197 -4.96 4.69 -12.74
N PHE A 198 -4.77 4.68 -11.42
CA PHE A 198 -4.59 3.45 -10.63
C PHE A 198 -5.86 3.04 -9.90
N GLN A 199 -6.73 4.00 -9.60
CA GLN A 199 -7.97 3.79 -8.88
C GLN A 199 -8.86 2.69 -9.49
N PRO A 200 -9.08 2.57 -10.81
CA PRO A 200 -9.97 1.54 -11.35
C PRO A 200 -9.40 0.12 -11.27
N ILE A 201 -8.07 -0.02 -11.31
CA ILE A 201 -7.39 -1.31 -11.49
C ILE A 201 -6.83 -1.83 -10.16
N LEU A 202 -6.16 -0.96 -9.39
CA LEU A 202 -5.40 -1.37 -8.22
C LEU A 202 -6.19 -1.14 -6.91
N LEU A 203 -6.91 -0.03 -6.77
CA LEU A 203 -7.59 0.29 -5.51
C LEU A 203 -8.57 -0.81 -5.04
N PRO A 204 -9.43 -1.41 -5.89
CA PRO A 204 -10.35 -2.46 -5.45
C PRO A 204 -9.65 -3.67 -4.85
N LYS A 205 -8.39 -3.93 -5.23
CA LYS A 205 -7.60 -5.04 -4.71
C LYS A 205 -7.10 -4.78 -3.29
N TYR A 206 -6.79 -3.52 -2.96
CA TYR A 206 -6.10 -3.14 -1.73
C TYR A 206 -6.97 -2.36 -0.74
N VAL A 207 -8.21 -2.01 -1.10
CA VAL A 207 -9.10 -1.21 -0.25
C VAL A 207 -9.36 -1.86 1.11
N VAL A 208 -9.44 -3.20 1.17
CA VAL A 208 -9.62 -3.93 2.44
C VAL A 208 -8.41 -3.71 3.35
N GLU A 209 -7.21 -3.89 2.81
CA GLU A 209 -5.94 -3.73 3.53
C GLU A 209 -5.73 -2.27 3.97
N LEU A 210 -6.03 -1.30 3.10
CA LEU A 210 -5.95 0.12 3.42
C LEU A 210 -6.90 0.50 4.55
N LEU A 211 -8.17 0.07 4.50
CA LEU A 211 -9.13 0.34 5.57
C LEU A 211 -8.74 -0.35 6.88
N ALA A 212 -8.19 -1.57 6.81
CA ALA A 212 -7.65 -2.26 7.97
C ALA A 212 -6.49 -1.48 8.60
N LEU A 213 -5.53 -0.99 7.81
CA LEU A 213 -4.44 -0.13 8.30
C LEU A 213 -4.95 1.15 8.94
N LEU A 214 -5.91 1.83 8.30
CA LEU A 214 -6.46 3.08 8.79
C LEU A 214 -7.19 2.91 10.13
N VAL A 215 -7.97 1.82 10.29
CA VAL A 215 -8.66 1.52 11.55
C VAL A 215 -7.67 1.04 12.61
N TYR A 216 -6.65 0.25 12.23
CA TYR A 216 -5.63 -0.21 13.16
C TYR A 216 -4.79 0.94 13.70
N GLY A 217 -4.31 1.84 12.84
CA GLY A 217 -3.52 3.01 13.23
C GLY A 217 -4.27 3.93 14.20
N GLU A 218 -5.60 4.00 14.09
CA GLU A 218 -6.45 4.70 15.05
C GLU A 218 -6.40 4.04 16.45
N MET A 219 -6.44 2.71 16.51
CA MET A 219 -6.63 1.91 17.74
C MET A 219 -5.34 1.31 18.32
N ALA A 220 -4.19 1.47 17.64
CA ALA A 220 -2.95 0.80 18.00
C ALA A 220 -2.42 1.24 19.38
N MET A 221 -2.55 2.53 19.70
CA MET A 221 -2.13 3.12 20.98
C MET A 221 -3.33 3.24 21.93
N ASP A 222 -3.11 3.01 23.22
CA ASP A 222 -4.13 3.18 24.28
C ASP A 222 -3.86 4.47 25.03
N THR A 223 -4.29 5.59 24.46
CA THR A 223 -4.09 6.93 25.00
C THR A 223 -5.45 7.59 25.23
N GLU A 224 -5.58 8.34 26.34
CA GLU A 224 -6.81 9.08 26.64
C GLU A 224 -7.11 10.15 25.58
N THR A 225 -6.06 10.80 25.07
CA THR A 225 -6.13 11.75 23.96
C THR A 225 -5.46 11.18 22.71
N PRO A 226 -6.05 11.34 21.51
CA PRO A 226 -5.42 10.92 20.28
C PRO A 226 -4.07 11.61 20.06
N THR A 227 -3.05 10.83 19.73
CA THR A 227 -1.75 11.32 19.25
C THR A 227 -1.91 12.04 17.88
N PRO A 228 -0.93 12.85 17.44
CA PRO A 228 -0.92 13.43 16.10
C PRO A 228 -1.09 12.39 14.99
N GLU A 229 -0.44 11.23 15.13
CA GLU A 229 -0.49 10.12 14.18
C GLU A 229 -1.88 9.50 14.15
N GLN A 230 -2.48 9.21 15.32
CA GLN A 230 -3.86 8.72 15.40
C GLN A 230 -4.85 9.71 14.80
N THR A 231 -4.67 11.01 15.06
CA THR A 231 -5.50 12.06 14.48
C THR A 231 -5.43 12.05 12.95
N GLU A 232 -4.24 11.85 12.39
CA GLU A 232 -4.05 11.72 10.95
C GLU A 232 -4.69 10.44 10.39
N PHE A 233 -4.57 9.30 11.09
CA PHE A 233 -5.28 8.07 10.72
C PHE A 233 -6.81 8.28 10.69
N ILE A 234 -7.37 8.96 11.69
CA ILE A 234 -8.80 9.32 11.73
C ILE A 234 -9.17 10.16 10.50
N ARG A 235 -8.39 11.22 10.23
CA ARG A 235 -8.62 12.12 9.10
C ARG A 235 -8.60 11.38 7.76
N LEU A 236 -7.58 10.56 7.54
CA LEU A 236 -7.43 9.76 6.31
C LEU A 236 -8.55 8.73 6.17
N ARG A 237 -8.92 8.04 7.26
CA ARG A 237 -10.05 7.10 7.28
C ARG A 237 -11.35 7.77 6.88
N GLU A 238 -11.65 8.94 7.44
CA GLU A 238 -12.86 9.69 7.11
C GLU A 238 -12.86 10.19 5.67
N MET A 239 -11.72 10.66 5.17
CA MET A 239 -11.57 11.05 3.77
C MET A 239 -11.87 9.85 2.84
N VAL A 240 -11.26 8.70 3.10
CA VAL A 240 -11.42 7.50 2.28
C VAL A 240 -12.88 7.03 2.27
N LEU A 241 -13.52 6.94 3.44
CA LEU A 241 -14.92 6.50 3.55
C LEU A 241 -15.89 7.45 2.84
N ARG A 242 -15.60 8.76 2.77
CA ARG A 242 -16.42 9.73 2.03
C ARG A 242 -16.27 9.62 0.51
N VAL A 243 -15.09 9.25 0.02
CA VAL A 243 -14.79 9.20 -1.42
C VAL A 243 -15.15 7.84 -2.04
N LEU A 244 -15.05 6.76 -1.26
CA LEU A 244 -15.38 5.42 -1.74
C LEU A 244 -16.89 5.22 -1.89
N PRO A 245 -17.33 4.43 -2.89
CA PRO A 245 -18.72 4.00 -2.96
C PRO A 245 -19.14 3.28 -1.67
N LEU A 246 -20.31 3.60 -1.13
CA LEU A 246 -20.80 3.09 0.15
C LEU A 246 -20.73 1.55 0.24
N ARG A 247 -21.16 0.85 -0.82
CA ARG A 247 -21.07 -0.61 -0.92
C ARG A 247 -19.64 -1.13 -0.80
N MET A 248 -18.67 -0.46 -1.42
CA MET A 248 -17.26 -0.84 -1.33
C MET A 248 -16.71 -0.60 0.08
N SER A 249 -17.04 0.54 0.69
CA SER A 249 -16.68 0.85 2.08
C SER A 249 -17.20 -0.21 3.05
N MET A 250 -18.49 -0.56 2.97
CA MET A 250 -19.12 -1.57 3.84
C MET A 250 -18.55 -2.97 3.62
N SER A 251 -18.45 -3.42 2.37
CA SER A 251 -17.88 -4.73 2.02
C SER A 251 -16.45 -4.87 2.54
N SER A 252 -15.65 -3.82 2.38
CA SER A 252 -14.23 -3.83 2.74
C SER A 252 -14.02 -3.79 4.26
N LEU A 253 -14.79 -2.99 4.99
CA LEU A 253 -14.77 -2.99 6.46
C LEU A 253 -15.24 -4.33 7.04
N ARG A 254 -16.27 -4.94 6.43
CA ARG A 254 -16.73 -6.29 6.81
C ARG A 254 -15.66 -7.34 6.54
N ALA A 255 -14.98 -7.25 5.40
CA ALA A 255 -13.87 -8.16 5.07
C ALA A 255 -12.71 -8.00 6.06
N ALA A 256 -12.30 -6.77 6.39
CA ALA A 256 -11.27 -6.49 7.39
C ALA A 256 -11.66 -7.05 8.78
N LEU A 257 -12.92 -6.88 9.19
CA LEU A 257 -13.45 -7.46 10.43
C LEU A 257 -13.34 -9.00 10.41
N GLY A 258 -13.69 -9.64 9.29
CA GLY A 258 -13.66 -11.10 9.12
C GLY A 258 -12.26 -11.72 9.07
N GLN A 259 -11.21 -10.93 8.84
CA GLN A 259 -9.81 -11.42 8.85
C GLN A 259 -9.25 -11.60 10.26
N SER A 260 -9.78 -10.85 11.23
CA SER A 260 -9.23 -10.76 12.59
C SER A 260 -9.44 -12.04 13.42
N THR A 261 -8.43 -12.90 13.39
CA THR A 261 -8.36 -14.12 14.20
C THR A 261 -7.86 -13.76 15.60
N PRO A 262 -8.53 -14.20 16.69
CA PRO A 262 -8.07 -13.88 18.03
C PRO A 262 -6.76 -14.63 18.34
N VAL A 263 -5.67 -13.88 18.54
CA VAL A 263 -4.41 -14.38 19.07
C VAL A 263 -4.26 -13.88 20.51
N ILE A 264 -3.87 -14.77 21.43
CA ILE A 264 -3.84 -14.53 22.89
C ILE A 264 -2.95 -13.33 23.27
N SER A 265 -1.85 -13.10 22.52
CA SER A 265 -0.86 -12.06 22.81
C SER A 265 -1.31 -10.63 22.50
N GLU A 266 -2.37 -10.43 21.71
CA GLU A 266 -2.81 -9.09 21.24
C GLU A 266 -4.31 -8.86 21.42
N LEU A 267 -4.90 -9.58 22.38
CA LEU A 267 -6.35 -9.64 22.58
C LEU A 267 -6.98 -8.25 22.75
N ALA A 268 -6.34 -7.35 23.49
CA ALA A 268 -6.86 -6.01 23.77
C ALA A 268 -6.89 -5.10 22.52
N VAL A 269 -5.80 -5.04 21.74
CA VAL A 269 -5.76 -4.24 20.50
C VAL A 269 -6.71 -4.83 19.46
N GLY A 270 -6.73 -6.17 19.33
CA GLY A 270 -7.64 -6.86 18.43
C GLY A 270 -9.13 -6.60 18.76
N GLN A 271 -9.49 -6.55 20.05
CA GLN A 271 -10.84 -6.19 20.48
C GLN A 271 -11.18 -4.73 20.14
N ARG A 272 -10.27 -3.78 20.40
CA ARG A 272 -10.47 -2.36 20.04
C ARG A 272 -10.63 -2.18 18.53
N PHE A 273 -9.81 -2.86 17.73
CA PHE A 273 -9.93 -2.90 16.27
C PHE A 273 -11.31 -3.42 15.82
N LYS A 274 -11.74 -4.58 16.33
CA LYS A 274 -13.06 -5.17 16.03
C LYS A 274 -14.21 -4.24 16.40
N ALA A 275 -14.17 -3.66 17.61
CA ALA A 275 -15.17 -2.72 18.08
C ALA A 275 -15.24 -1.49 17.18
N ARG A 276 -14.09 -0.96 16.74
CA ARG A 276 -14.04 0.18 15.84
C ARG A 276 -14.58 -0.14 14.45
N CYS A 277 -14.20 -1.27 13.85
CA CYS A 277 -14.80 -1.74 12.60
C CYS A 277 -16.32 -1.87 12.71
N GLY A 278 -16.82 -2.46 13.79
CA GLY A 278 -18.26 -2.60 14.07
C GLY A 278 -18.97 -1.26 14.17
N TYR A 279 -18.41 -0.31 14.93
CA TYR A 279 -18.94 1.05 15.02
C TYR A 279 -19.02 1.74 13.66
N LEU A 280 -17.98 1.62 12.83
CA LEU A 280 -17.96 2.25 11.50
C LEU A 280 -18.98 1.62 10.55
N LEU A 281 -19.14 0.30 10.59
CA LEU A 281 -20.19 -0.39 9.82
C LEU A 281 -21.59 0.07 10.26
N SER A 282 -21.84 0.18 11.56
CA SER A 282 -23.10 0.71 12.08
C SER A 282 -23.35 2.16 11.65
N ARG A 283 -22.30 2.99 11.58
CA ARG A 283 -22.41 4.37 11.08
C ARG A 283 -22.77 4.40 9.59
N LEU A 284 -22.09 3.61 8.76
CA LEU A 284 -22.36 3.52 7.31
C LEU A 284 -23.74 2.95 7.01
N LEU A 285 -24.26 2.06 7.86
CA LEU A 285 -25.63 1.56 7.74
C LEU A 285 -26.68 2.67 7.87
N MET A 286 -26.38 3.70 8.66
CA MET A 286 -27.25 4.86 8.89
C MET A 286 -27.10 5.96 7.82
N GLU A 287 -26.15 5.83 6.89
CA GLU A 287 -26.01 6.75 5.76
C GLU A 287 -27.07 6.46 4.68
N ASP A 288 -27.36 7.46 3.84
CA ASP A 288 -28.30 7.31 2.73
C ASP A 288 -27.86 6.19 1.79
N GLY A 289 -28.75 5.20 1.60
CA GLY A 289 -28.45 3.99 0.83
C GLY A 289 -27.72 2.88 1.61
N GLY A 290 -27.40 3.07 2.88
CA GLY A 290 -26.70 2.09 3.73
C GLY A 290 -27.49 0.79 3.94
N ILE A 291 -28.81 0.90 4.13
CA ILE A 291 -29.70 -0.26 4.21
C ILE A 291 -29.71 -1.03 2.88
N VAL A 292 -29.83 -0.31 1.75
CA VAL A 292 -29.84 -0.93 0.40
C VAL A 292 -28.52 -1.64 0.13
N ALA A 293 -27.38 -0.98 0.38
CA ALA A 293 -26.06 -1.58 0.24
C ALA A 293 -25.89 -2.83 1.12
N THR A 294 -26.45 -2.83 2.33
CA THR A 294 -26.42 -4.00 3.23
C THR A 294 -27.25 -5.16 2.68
N ILE A 295 -28.46 -4.87 2.19
CA ILE A 295 -29.34 -5.88 1.58
C ILE A 295 -28.65 -6.48 0.34
N GLU A 296 -28.07 -5.65 -0.53
CA GLU A 296 -27.31 -6.13 -1.70
C GLU A 296 -26.13 -7.03 -1.32
N LEU A 297 -25.46 -6.74 -0.20
CA LEU A 297 -24.36 -7.58 0.30
C LEU A 297 -24.85 -8.91 0.89
N LEU A 298 -26.08 -8.98 1.40
CA LEU A 298 -26.68 -10.21 1.95
C LEU A 298 -27.36 -11.07 0.88
N LEU A 299 -27.84 -10.45 -0.18
CA LEU A 299 -28.49 -11.11 -1.32
C LEU A 299 -27.49 -11.49 -2.43
N GLY A 300 -26.20 -11.22 -2.23
CA GLY A 300 -25.11 -11.59 -3.13
C GLY A 300 -24.89 -13.10 -3.21
#